data_AF-A0AAD6PMH6-F1
#
_entry.id   AF-A0AAD6PMH6-F1
#
_cell.length_a   1.000
_cell.length_b   1.000
_cell.length_c   1.000
_cell.angle_alpha   90.00
_cell.angle_beta   90.00
_cell.angle_gamma   90.00
#
_symmetry.space_group_name_H-M   'P 1'
#
loop_
_entity.id
_entity.type
_entity.pdbx_description
1 polymer ?
#
loop_
_entity_poly.entity_id
_entity_poly.type
_entity_poly.pdbx_seq_one_letter_code
_entity_poly.pdbx_strand_id
1 'polypeptide(L)'
;MGILHRSLSPPSFSTSSSSSSLGPHPLQIDSELWLMVEKRTQEILYTIQPAFGSEQKRKEVINYIQSLIKGYFAVEVFPFGSVPLKTYLPDGDIDLMTLSHQSMEEDLARDVFTLLQWEEQDPGFQVNDVQYIQAQVLQEYGL
;
A
#
# COMPACT_ATOMS: atom_id res chain seq x y z
N MET A 1 21.29 -76.92 36.45
CA MET A 1 22.51 -77.39 35.76
C MET A 1 22.73 -76.49 34.55
N GLY A 2 23.99 -76.07 34.32
CA GLY A 2 24.40 -75.02 33.37
C GLY A 2 23.96 -75.26 31.92
N ILE A 3 24.16 -74.31 31.01
CA ILE A 3 25.45 -74.12 30.32
C ILE A 3 25.64 -72.65 29.86
N LEU A 4 26.91 -72.24 29.84
CA LEU A 4 27.52 -70.98 29.43
C LEU A 4 27.50 -70.72 27.89
N HIS A 5 27.93 -69.50 27.53
CA HIS A 5 28.40 -69.02 26.22
C HIS A 5 27.28 -68.62 25.23
N ARG A 6 27.33 -67.50 24.49
CA ARG A 6 28.48 -66.76 23.94
C ARG A 6 28.01 -65.35 23.50
N SER A 7 28.81 -64.33 23.80
CA SER A 7 28.71 -62.98 23.24
C SER A 7 28.78 -63.01 21.71
N LEU A 8 27.87 -62.27 21.05
CA LEU A 8 27.97 -61.92 19.64
C LEU A 8 27.59 -60.45 19.47
N SER A 9 28.59 -59.61 19.22
CA SER A 9 28.42 -58.22 18.82
C SER A 9 27.73 -58.16 17.44
N PRO A 10 26.82 -57.20 17.18
CA PRO A 10 26.30 -57.00 15.84
C PRO A 10 27.35 -56.33 14.93
N PRO A 11 27.28 -56.53 13.60
CA PRO A 11 28.21 -55.91 12.66
C PRO A 11 27.89 -54.43 12.52
N SER A 12 28.92 -53.59 12.50
CA SER A 12 28.80 -52.19 12.10
C SER A 12 28.55 -52.11 10.59
N PHE A 13 27.28 -51.95 10.21
CA PHE A 13 26.89 -51.61 8.84
C PHE A 13 26.98 -50.11 8.65
N SER A 14 28.08 -49.66 8.06
CA SER A 14 28.23 -48.31 7.51
C SER A 14 27.19 -48.13 6.42
N THR A 15 26.05 -47.54 6.76
CA THR A 15 25.06 -47.13 5.77
C THR A 15 25.44 -45.74 5.32
N SER A 16 26.20 -45.66 4.22
CA SER A 16 26.39 -44.40 3.49
C SER A 16 25.03 -44.01 2.91
N SER A 17 24.29 -43.18 3.66
CA SER A 17 23.09 -42.53 3.16
C SER A 17 23.51 -41.42 2.19
N SER A 18 23.73 -41.80 0.92
CA SER A 18 23.65 -40.85 -0.18
C SER A 18 22.19 -40.47 -0.39
N SER A 19 21.66 -39.61 0.48
CA SER A 19 20.39 -38.95 0.26
C SER A 19 20.63 -37.75 -0.65
N SER A 20 20.29 -37.92 -1.93
CA SER A 20 19.94 -36.83 -2.81
C SER A 20 18.80 -36.01 -2.16
N SER A 21 19.09 -34.85 -1.60
CA SER A 21 18.06 -33.90 -1.19
C SER A 21 18.12 -32.66 -2.07
N LEU A 22 17.16 -32.61 -2.99
CA LEU A 22 16.27 -31.47 -3.27
C LEU A 22 16.94 -30.09 -3.27
N GLY A 23 16.78 -29.38 -4.40
CA GLY A 23 17.21 -28.00 -4.60
C GLY A 23 16.80 -27.05 -3.46
N PRO A 24 17.36 -25.83 -3.42
CA PRO A 24 17.39 -24.99 -2.22
C PRO A 24 16.03 -24.96 -1.54
N HIS A 25 15.92 -25.68 -0.41
CA HIS A 25 14.73 -25.62 0.42
C HIS A 25 14.54 -24.14 0.80
N PRO A 26 13.33 -23.58 0.65
CA PRO A 26 13.05 -22.24 1.15
C PRO A 26 13.47 -22.22 2.61
N LEU A 27 14.40 -21.32 2.94
CA LEU A 27 15.03 -21.21 4.25
C LEU A 27 13.94 -21.31 5.32
N GLN A 28 13.98 -22.38 6.14
CA GLN A 28 13.13 -22.47 7.31
C GLN A 28 13.56 -21.34 8.25
N ILE A 29 12.81 -20.25 8.24
CA ILE A 29 12.98 -19.16 9.19
C ILE A 29 12.69 -19.74 10.58
N ASP A 30 13.64 -19.54 11.50
CA ASP A 30 13.54 -19.99 12.87
C ASP A 30 12.30 -19.40 13.58
N SER A 31 11.69 -20.17 14.49
CA SER A 31 10.44 -19.78 15.15
C SER A 31 10.60 -18.55 16.05
N GLU A 32 11.76 -18.36 16.69
CA GLU A 32 12.03 -17.18 17.51
C GLU A 32 12.21 -15.96 16.62
N LEU A 33 12.90 -16.13 15.48
CA LEU A 33 13.05 -15.08 14.48
C LEU A 33 11.70 -14.65 13.90
N TRP A 34 10.81 -15.59 13.58
CA TRP A 34 9.43 -15.28 13.16
C TRP A 34 8.66 -14.49 14.22
N LEU A 35 8.74 -14.89 15.49
CA LEU A 35 8.07 -14.17 16.58
C LEU A 35 8.59 -12.74 16.72
N MET A 36 9.91 -12.55 16.58
CA MET A 36 10.51 -11.22 16.57
C MET A 36 10.01 -10.38 15.39
N VAL A 37 9.97 -10.95 14.18
CA VAL A 37 9.46 -10.27 12.97
C VAL A 37 7.99 -9.88 13.12
N GLU A 38 7.16 -10.79 13.63
CA GLU A 38 5.75 -10.52 13.87
C GLU A 38 5.58 -9.37 14.88
N LYS A 39 6.31 -9.42 16.01
CA LYS A 39 6.26 -8.34 17.02
C LYS A 39 6.66 -6.99 16.43
N ARG A 40 7.74 -6.94 15.64
CA ARG A 40 8.19 -5.71 14.98
C ARG A 40 7.18 -5.22 13.94
N THR A 41 6.57 -6.13 13.17
CA THR A 41 5.51 -5.80 12.22
C THR A 41 4.32 -5.18 12.92
N GLN A 42 3.88 -5.74 14.06
CA GLN A 42 2.80 -5.17 14.86
C GLN A 42 3.14 -3.76 15.38
N GLU A 43 4.35 -3.53 15.91
CA GLU A 43 4.81 -2.21 16.34
C GLU A 43 4.73 -1.16 15.20
N ILE A 44 5.13 -1.55 13.99
CA ILE A 44 5.05 -0.71 12.79
C ILE A 44 3.58 -0.43 12.45
N LEU A 45 2.74 -1.47 12.36
CA LEU A 45 1.32 -1.33 12.04
C LEU A 45 0.60 -0.41 13.02
N TYR A 46 0.82 -0.54 14.33
CA TYR A 46 0.25 0.36 15.33
C TYR A 46 0.64 1.82 15.10
N THR A 47 1.83 2.07 14.55
CA THR A 47 2.34 3.41 14.29
C THR A 47 1.76 4.01 13.01
N ILE A 48 1.57 3.19 11.96
CA ILE A 48 1.21 3.69 10.63
C ILE A 48 -0.26 3.49 10.25
N GLN A 49 -1.00 2.68 11.01
CA GLN A 49 -2.40 2.40 10.71
C GLN A 49 -3.24 3.69 10.72
N PRO A 50 -4.32 3.73 9.91
CA PRO A 50 -5.30 4.80 9.95
C PRO A 50 -5.75 5.13 11.39
N ALA A 51 -5.72 6.42 11.72
CA ALA A 51 -6.18 6.94 13.00
C ALA A 51 -7.41 7.82 12.80
N PHE A 52 -8.33 7.78 13.76
CA PHE A 52 -9.59 8.53 13.71
C PHE A 52 -9.40 10.02 13.38
N GLY A 53 -8.39 10.66 13.99
CA GLY A 53 -8.10 12.07 13.76
C GLY A 53 -7.65 12.36 12.32
N SER A 54 -6.81 11.50 11.72
CA SER A 54 -6.38 11.68 10.33
C SER A 54 -7.49 11.32 9.34
N GLU A 55 -8.33 10.33 9.66
CA GLU A 55 -9.54 10.00 8.89
C GLU A 55 -10.49 11.18 8.79
N GLN A 56 -10.76 11.85 9.92
CA GLN A 56 -11.69 12.97 9.95
C GLN A 56 -11.13 14.17 9.16
N LYS A 57 -9.84 14.48 9.30
CA LYS A 57 -9.18 15.53 8.51
C LYS A 57 -9.23 15.24 7.01
N ARG A 58 -8.90 14.01 6.59
CA ARG A 58 -8.99 13.60 5.18
C ARG A 58 -10.43 13.75 4.67
N LYS A 59 -11.43 13.35 5.47
CA LYS A 59 -12.85 13.51 5.11
C LYS A 59 -13.25 14.98 4.93
N GLU A 60 -12.78 15.87 5.80
CA GLU A 60 -13.04 17.31 5.69
C GLU A 60 -12.43 17.89 4.40
N VAL A 61 -11.17 17.56 4.09
CA VAL A 61 -10.51 17.96 2.84
C VAL A 61 -11.26 17.43 1.63
N ILE A 62 -11.61 16.14 1.61
CA ILE A 62 -12.35 15.50 0.51
C ILE A 62 -13.69 16.18 0.30
N ASN A 63 -14.47 16.39 1.37
CA ASN A 63 -15.78 17.02 1.28
C ASN A 63 -15.69 18.46 0.75
N TYR A 64 -14.69 19.23 1.18
CA TYR A 64 -14.47 20.58 0.72
C TYR A 64 -14.14 20.60 -0.79
N ILE A 65 -13.13 19.85 -1.23
CA ILE A 65 -12.72 19.82 -2.65
C ILE A 65 -13.84 19.25 -3.54
N GLN A 66 -14.56 18.22 -3.08
CA GLN A 66 -15.73 17.71 -3.79
C GLN A 66 -16.81 18.78 -3.93
N SER A 67 -17.15 19.50 -2.86
CA SER A 67 -18.18 20.53 -2.90
C SER A 67 -17.78 21.71 -3.80
N LEU A 68 -16.51 22.11 -3.73
CA LEU A 68 -15.92 23.15 -4.56
C LEU A 68 -16.02 22.79 -6.04
N ILE A 69 -15.43 21.66 -6.46
CA ILE A 69 -15.41 21.28 -7.88
C ILE A 69 -16.82 21.05 -8.41
N LYS A 70 -17.68 20.34 -7.66
CA LYS A 70 -19.07 20.09 -8.08
C LYS A 70 -19.95 21.34 -8.09
N GLY A 71 -19.57 22.38 -7.34
CA GLY A 71 -20.27 23.67 -7.34
C GLY A 71 -20.04 24.48 -8.62
N TYR A 72 -18.88 24.29 -9.27
CA TYR A 72 -18.49 25.02 -10.48
C TYR A 72 -18.65 24.20 -11.76
N PHE A 73 -18.54 22.87 -11.67
CA PHE A 73 -18.53 21.98 -12.82
C PHE A 73 -19.58 20.88 -12.70
N ALA A 74 -20.21 20.53 -13.83
CA ALA A 74 -21.17 19.42 -13.92
C ALA A 74 -20.45 18.06 -13.99
N VAL A 75 -19.67 17.74 -12.96
CA VAL A 75 -18.85 16.53 -12.87
C VAL A 75 -19.12 15.79 -11.57
N GLU A 76 -18.68 14.54 -11.50
CA GLU A 76 -18.64 13.78 -10.25
C GLU A 76 -17.20 13.65 -9.77
N VAL A 77 -17.00 13.73 -8.45
CA VAL A 77 -15.67 13.71 -7.83
C VAL A 77 -15.66 12.64 -6.75
N PHE A 78 -14.69 11.73 -6.77
CA PHE A 78 -14.61 10.61 -5.83
C PHE A 78 -13.20 10.43 -5.28
N PRO A 79 -13.03 9.99 -4.02
CA PRO A 79 -11.74 9.54 -3.55
C PRO A 79 -11.34 8.25 -4.27
N PHE A 80 -10.08 8.18 -4.69
CA PHE A 80 -9.46 6.99 -5.26
C PHE A 80 -8.19 6.64 -4.47
N GLY A 81 -7.51 5.57 -4.86
CA GLY A 81 -6.21 5.21 -4.29
C GLY A 81 -6.30 4.75 -2.84
N SER A 82 -5.37 5.23 -2.02
CA SER A 82 -5.11 4.71 -0.68
C SER A 82 -6.24 4.98 0.34
N VAL A 83 -6.92 6.13 0.21
CA VAL A 83 -7.95 6.60 1.15
C VAL A 83 -9.15 5.65 1.26
N PRO A 84 -9.86 5.29 0.16
CA PRO A 84 -10.98 4.38 0.24
C PRO A 84 -10.58 2.97 0.70
N LEU A 85 -9.32 2.57 0.48
CA LEU A 85 -8.78 1.26 0.86
C LEU A 85 -8.24 1.19 2.30
N LYS A 86 -8.11 2.34 2.97
CA LYS A 86 -7.49 2.44 4.31
C LYS A 86 -6.04 1.92 4.35
N THR A 87 -5.33 2.08 3.24
CA THR A 87 -3.93 1.65 3.08
C THR A 87 -2.93 2.81 3.07
N TYR A 88 -3.37 4.04 3.38
CA TYR A 88 -2.51 5.21 3.47
C TYR A 88 -1.62 5.18 4.71
N LEU A 89 -0.43 5.75 4.57
CA LEU A 89 0.43 6.10 5.68
C LEU A 89 -0.04 7.41 6.36
N PRO A 90 0.41 7.72 7.59
CA PRO A 90 0.01 8.93 8.30
C PRO A 90 0.16 10.23 7.49
N ASP A 91 1.19 10.29 6.63
CA ASP A 91 1.58 11.39 5.75
C ASP A 91 1.20 11.17 4.27
N GLY A 92 0.50 10.09 3.94
CA GLY A 92 0.15 9.80 2.54
C GLY A 92 -0.83 10.82 1.94
N ASP A 93 -0.78 11.02 0.62
CA ASP A 93 -1.64 11.98 -0.08
C ASP A 93 -3.12 11.55 -0.13
N ILE A 94 -3.96 12.48 -0.59
CA ILE A 94 -5.37 12.21 -0.93
C ILE A 94 -5.51 12.24 -2.44
N ASP A 95 -5.84 11.09 -3.03
CA ASP A 95 -6.12 11.00 -4.45
C ASP A 95 -7.61 11.23 -4.71
N LEU A 96 -7.93 12.16 -5.61
CA LEU A 96 -9.29 12.40 -6.10
C LEU A 96 -9.36 12.13 -7.59
N MET A 97 -10.48 11.57 -8.04
CA MET A 97 -10.80 11.32 -9.44
C MET A 97 -12.05 12.08 -9.83
N THR A 98 -12.00 12.75 -10.98
CA THR A 98 -13.14 13.43 -11.58
C THR A 98 -13.70 12.60 -12.74
N LEU A 99 -15.00 12.37 -12.78
CA LEU A 99 -15.70 11.80 -13.92
C LEU A 99 -16.48 12.91 -14.63
N SER A 100 -16.14 13.15 -15.89
CA SER A 100 -16.74 14.17 -16.74
C SER A 100 -17.23 13.60 -18.07
N HIS A 101 -18.02 14.38 -18.80
CA HIS A 101 -18.34 14.05 -20.19
C HIS A 101 -17.10 14.20 -21.07
N GLN A 102 -16.96 13.35 -22.09
CA GLN A 102 -15.76 13.28 -22.96
C GLN A 102 -15.41 14.62 -23.63
N SER A 103 -16.41 15.47 -23.87
CA SER A 103 -16.22 16.79 -24.48
C SER A 103 -15.64 17.86 -23.54
N MET A 104 -15.42 17.56 -22.25
CA MET A 104 -14.95 18.51 -21.24
C MET A 104 -13.55 18.17 -20.70
N GLU A 105 -13.00 17.01 -21.05
CA GLU A 105 -11.81 16.44 -20.39
C GLU A 105 -10.55 17.31 -20.53
N GLU A 106 -10.30 17.84 -21.74
CA GLU A 106 -9.05 18.56 -22.05
C GLU A 106 -8.93 19.91 -21.34
N ASP A 107 -10.06 20.55 -21.04
CA ASP A 107 -10.11 21.85 -20.36
C ASP A 107 -10.36 21.71 -18.84
N LEU A 108 -11.06 20.65 -18.40
CA LEU A 108 -11.45 20.48 -17.01
C LEU A 108 -10.27 20.54 -16.02
N ALA A 109 -9.14 19.90 -16.35
CA ALA A 109 -7.99 19.90 -15.46
C ALA A 109 -7.36 21.31 -15.32
N ARG A 110 -7.39 22.12 -16.38
CA ARG A 110 -6.93 23.53 -16.34
C ARG A 110 -7.93 24.43 -15.63
N ASP A 111 -9.23 24.18 -15.80
CA ASP A 111 -10.29 24.93 -15.14
C ASP A 111 -10.28 24.67 -13.63
N VAL A 112 -10.11 23.42 -13.21
CA VAL A 112 -9.93 23.05 -11.79
C VAL A 112 -8.66 23.69 -11.22
N PHE A 113 -7.56 23.69 -11.96
CA PHE A 113 -6.34 24.39 -11.54
C PHE A 113 -6.57 25.89 -11.32
N THR A 114 -7.27 26.55 -12.24
CA THR A 114 -7.62 27.97 -12.12
C THR A 114 -8.54 28.24 -10.93
N LEU A 115 -9.53 27.37 -10.71
CA LEU A 115 -10.42 27.44 -9.55
C LEU A 115 -9.63 27.33 -8.24
N LEU A 116 -8.73 26.36 -8.12
CA LEU A 116 -7.93 26.17 -6.90
C LEU A 116 -6.96 27.34 -6.65
N GLN A 117 -6.42 27.98 -7.69
CA GLN A 117 -5.64 29.21 -7.52
C GLN A 117 -6.46 30.37 -6.94
N TRP A 118 -7.74 30.48 -7.31
CA TRP A 118 -8.62 31.51 -6.72
C TRP A 118 -8.91 31.23 -5.25
N GLU A 119 -9.02 29.95 -4.88
CA GLU A 119 -9.22 29.55 -3.48
C GLU A 119 -7.99 29.81 -2.58
N GLU A 120 -6.78 30.02 -3.14
CA GLU A 120 -5.62 30.43 -2.32
C GLU A 120 -5.85 31.76 -1.58
N GLN A 121 -6.78 32.57 -2.07
CA GLN A 121 -7.14 33.86 -1.48
C GLN A 121 -8.30 33.77 -0.46
N ASP A 122 -8.95 32.61 -0.33
CA ASP A 122 -10.04 32.39 0.63
C ASP A 122 -9.50 31.97 2.00
N PRO A 123 -9.76 32.72 3.09
CA PRO A 123 -9.30 32.35 4.44
C PRO A 123 -10.05 31.16 5.05
N GLY A 124 -11.15 30.70 4.46
CA GLY A 124 -12.04 29.67 5.00
C GLY A 124 -11.45 28.26 4.95
N PHE A 125 -10.74 27.92 3.88
CA PHE A 125 -10.04 26.65 3.75
C PHE A 125 -8.67 26.90 3.11
N GLN A 126 -7.61 26.52 3.82
CA GLN A 126 -6.26 26.91 3.42
C GLN A 126 -5.77 26.09 2.22
N VAL A 127 -6.00 26.58 1.00
CA VAL A 127 -5.40 26.09 -0.23
C VAL A 127 -4.11 26.88 -0.48
N ASN A 128 -3.00 26.21 -0.76
CA ASN A 128 -1.75 26.86 -1.14
C ASN A 128 -0.97 25.96 -2.09
N ASP A 129 0.07 26.53 -2.70
CA ASP A 129 1.06 25.81 -3.51
C ASP A 129 0.42 25.02 -4.66
N VAL A 130 -0.62 25.59 -5.28
CA VAL A 130 -1.36 24.92 -6.35
C VAL A 130 -0.48 24.77 -7.59
N GLN A 131 -0.29 23.53 -8.04
CA GLN A 131 0.53 23.19 -9.22
C GLN A 131 -0.26 22.33 -10.21
N TYR A 132 -0.05 22.58 -11.50
CA TYR A 132 -0.60 21.77 -12.59
C TYR A 132 0.52 20.95 -13.24
N ILE A 133 0.36 19.63 -13.23
CA ILE A 133 1.30 18.69 -13.83
C ILE A 133 0.57 17.86 -14.89
N GLN A 134 0.97 18.03 -16.15
CA GLN A 134 0.46 17.23 -17.25
C GLN A 134 1.28 15.95 -17.39
N ALA A 135 0.85 14.88 -16.71
CA ALA A 135 1.47 13.56 -16.84
C ALA A 135 1.05 12.89 -18.16
N GLN A 136 2.03 12.50 -18.99
CA GLN A 136 1.80 11.70 -20.18
C GLN A 136 2.13 10.24 -19.87
N VAL A 137 1.17 9.34 -20.13
CA VAL A 137 1.45 7.90 -20.11
C VAL A 137 2.07 7.54 -21.45
N LEU A 138 3.33 7.11 -21.43
CA LEU A 138 3.98 6.57 -22.62
C LEU A 138 3.22 5.30 -23.03
N GLN A 139 2.41 5.40 -24.09
CA GLN A 139 1.88 4.23 -24.76
C GLN A 139 2.98 3.70 -25.68
N GLU A 140 3.67 2.67 -25.21
CA GLU A 140 4.59 1.92 -26.05
C GLU A 140 3.74 1.10 -27.03
N TYR A 141 3.50 1.67 -28.22
CA TYR A 141 2.94 0.91 -29.34
C TYR A 141 4.01 -0.08 -29.78
N GLY A 142 3.82 -1.35 -29.42
CA GLY A 142 4.60 -2.46 -29.97
C GLY A 142 4.48 -2.47 -31.49
N LEU A 143 5.62 -2.29 -32.16
CA LEU A 143 5.80 -2.60 -33.58
C LEU A 143 5.69 -4.11 -33.82
#